data_AF-R7UPJ3-F1
#
_entry.id   AF-R7UPJ3-F1
#
_cell.length_a   1.000
_cell.length_b   1.000
_cell.length_c   1.000
_cell.angle_alpha   90.00
_cell.angle_beta   90.00
_cell.angle_gamma   90.00
#
_symmetry.space_group_name_H-M   'P 1'
#
loop_
_entity.id
_entity.type
_entity.pdbx_description
1 polymer ?
#
loop_
_entity_poly.entity_id
_entity_poly.type
_entity_poly.pdbx_seq_one_letter_code
_entity_poly.pdbx_strand_id
1 'polypeptide(L)'
;MRTIMERLVNQWIHGLRRSDGLPCVRLRRIPSSCYVYMALWILSSLIAICFAQGATELPPKMFTQQPQAGSAQLRGNTKVLLCFASGTPSPVYRWKKDGVYMTSENLTDSALRIQNIQRPDAGYYQCVASNTHGAILSNEVFVRVACEYT
;
A
#
# COMPACT_ATOMS: atom_id res chain seq x y z
N MET A 1 5.27 -40.43 5.53
CA MET A 1 5.41 -39.86 4.16
C MET A 1 6.40 -40.63 3.28
N ARG A 2 7.51 -41.17 3.82
CA ARG A 2 8.53 -41.94 3.08
C ARG A 2 7.98 -43.23 2.42
N THR A 3 7.01 -43.88 3.06
CA THR A 3 6.41 -45.16 2.62
C THR A 3 5.30 -45.02 1.55
N ILE A 4 4.68 -43.86 1.41
CA ILE A 4 3.61 -43.62 0.42
C ILE A 4 4.22 -43.32 -0.95
N MET A 5 5.28 -42.51 -0.98
CA MET A 5 6.04 -42.23 -2.21
C MET A 5 6.69 -43.50 -2.79
N GLU A 6 7.23 -44.38 -1.94
CA GLU A 6 7.79 -45.67 -2.38
C GLU A 6 6.73 -46.58 -3.03
N ARG A 7 5.49 -46.56 -2.52
CA ARG A 7 4.39 -47.34 -3.10
C ARG A 7 3.96 -46.79 -4.46
N LEU A 8 3.93 -45.47 -4.64
CA LEU A 8 3.54 -44.84 -5.90
C LEU A 8 4.61 -44.99 -7.00
N VAL A 9 5.89 -44.91 -6.63
CA VAL A 9 7.01 -45.17 -7.56
C VAL A 9 7.03 -46.64 -8.00
N ASN A 10 6.78 -47.58 -7.08
CA ASN A 10 6.72 -49.00 -7.43
C ASN A 10 5.46 -49.38 -8.24
N GLN A 11 4.32 -48.68 -8.03
CA GLN A 11 3.13 -48.85 -8.87
C GLN A 11 3.32 -48.36 -10.31
N TRP A 12 4.15 -47.33 -10.51
CA TRP A 12 4.47 -46.81 -11.85
C TRP A 12 5.39 -47.77 -12.63
N ILE A 13 6.31 -48.47 -11.94
CA ILE A 13 7.27 -49.42 -12.55
C ILE A 13 6.59 -50.69 -13.08
N HIS A 14 5.52 -51.17 -12.43
CA HIS A 14 4.85 -52.42 -12.81
C HIS A 14 3.69 -52.24 -13.82
N GLY A 15 3.33 -51.01 -14.19
CA GLY A 15 2.20 -50.71 -15.08
C GLY A 15 2.50 -50.70 -16.59
N LEU A 16 3.76 -50.79 -17.02
CA LEU A 16 4.12 -50.72 -18.43
C LEU A 16 4.26 -52.12 -19.05
N ARG A 17 3.12 -52.80 -19.25
CA ARG A 17 3.05 -53.98 -20.14
C ARG A 17 2.84 -53.50 -21.58
N ARG A 18 3.84 -53.80 -22.41
CA ARG A 18 4.05 -53.49 -23.84
C ARG A 18 2.79 -53.28 -24.68
N SER A 19 2.73 -52.15 -25.38
CA SER A 19 2.21 -52.06 -26.74
C SER A 19 3.22 -51.26 -27.57
N ASP A 20 3.69 -51.88 -28.65
CA ASP A 20 4.28 -51.26 -29.84
C ASP A 20 5.74 -50.75 -29.78
N GLY A 21 6.63 -51.58 -30.31
CA GLY A 21 7.55 -51.19 -31.39
C GLY A 21 8.70 -50.20 -31.15
N LEU A 22 8.94 -49.70 -29.94
CA LEU A 22 10.07 -48.78 -29.68
C LEU A 22 11.33 -49.53 -29.20
N PRO A 23 12.54 -49.14 -29.66
CA PRO A 23 13.79 -49.79 -29.27
C PRO A 23 13.94 -49.76 -27.74
N CYS A 24 14.41 -50.87 -27.16
CA CYS A 24 14.72 -50.97 -25.74
C CYS A 24 15.84 -49.98 -25.38
N VAL A 25 15.48 -48.74 -25.05
CA VAL A 25 16.41 -47.77 -24.49
C VAL A 25 16.72 -48.23 -23.08
N ARG A 26 17.95 -48.67 -22.87
CA ARG A 26 18.50 -49.07 -21.57
C ARG A 26 18.28 -47.90 -20.60
N LEU A 27 17.36 -48.07 -19.65
CA LEU A 27 17.13 -47.10 -18.58
C LEU A 27 18.44 -46.91 -17.82
N ARG A 28 19.15 -45.82 -18.11
CA ARG A 28 20.38 -45.45 -17.41
C ARG A 28 19.98 -45.12 -15.98
N ARG A 29 20.39 -45.98 -15.04
CA ARG A 29 20.21 -45.76 -13.60
C ARG A 29 20.88 -44.43 -13.27
N ILE A 30 20.06 -43.44 -12.93
CA ILE A 30 20.54 -42.13 -12.49
C ILE A 30 21.36 -42.40 -11.22
N PRO A 31 22.66 -42.03 -11.18
CA PRO A 31 23.49 -42.30 -10.02
C PRO A 31 22.92 -41.57 -8.80
N SER A 32 23.05 -42.17 -7.62
CA SER A 32 22.56 -41.62 -6.34
C SER A 32 23.06 -40.19 -6.09
N SER A 33 24.24 -39.84 -6.62
CA SER A 33 24.77 -38.48 -6.60
C SER A 33 23.85 -37.48 -7.32
N CYS A 34 23.29 -37.81 -8.49
CA CYS A 34 22.38 -36.93 -9.22
C CYS A 34 21.06 -36.70 -8.47
N TYR A 35 20.53 -37.70 -7.76
CA TYR A 35 19.35 -37.51 -6.90
C TYR A 35 19.63 -36.57 -5.73
N VAL A 36 20.82 -36.67 -5.15
CA VAL A 36 21.28 -35.76 -4.09
C VAL A 36 21.42 -34.34 -4.62
N TYR A 37 22.02 -34.14 -5.80
CA TYR A 37 22.13 -32.82 -6.42
C TYR A 37 20.76 -32.22 -6.80
N MET A 38 19.85 -33.03 -7.35
CA MET A 38 18.48 -32.58 -7.67
C MET A 38 17.71 -32.23 -6.39
N ALA A 39 17.85 -33.01 -5.31
CA ALA A 39 17.22 -32.72 -4.03
C ALA A 39 17.80 -31.47 -3.35
N LEU A 40 19.12 -31.26 -3.43
CA LEU A 40 19.79 -30.06 -2.92
C LEU A 40 19.43 -28.81 -3.74
N TRP A 41 19.26 -28.93 -5.06
CA TRP A 41 18.82 -27.83 -5.93
C TRP A 41 17.35 -27.47 -5.73
N ILE A 42 16.49 -28.46 -5.47
CA ILE A 42 15.09 -28.23 -5.08
C ILE A 42 15.03 -27.60 -3.68
N LEU A 43 15.81 -28.09 -2.71
CA LEU A 43 15.89 -27.49 -1.37
C LEU A 43 16.44 -26.07 -1.40
N SER A 44 17.45 -25.76 -2.22
CA SER A 44 17.99 -24.40 -2.36
C SER A 44 16.99 -23.47 -3.06
N SER A 45 16.23 -23.98 -4.03
CA SER A 45 15.17 -23.24 -4.71
C SER A 45 13.92 -23.05 -3.82
N LEU A 46 13.64 -23.99 -2.90
CA LEU A 46 12.60 -23.86 -1.87
C LEU A 46 13.01 -22.89 -0.74
N ILE A 47 14.30 -22.80 -0.41
CA ILE A 47 14.85 -21.79 0.52
C ILE A 47 14.82 -20.39 -0.10
N ALA A 48 14.78 -20.27 -1.44
CA ALA A 48 14.76 -19.01 -2.16
C ALA A 48 13.38 -18.30 -2.23
N ILE A 49 12.32 -18.87 -1.66
CA ILE A 49 10.99 -18.24 -1.64
C ILE A 49 10.50 -18.10 -0.20
N CYS A 50 10.80 -16.95 0.41
CA CYS A 50 9.83 -16.00 0.97
C CYS A 50 10.56 -14.97 1.86
N PHE A 51 11.33 -14.07 1.25
CA PHE A 51 11.48 -12.74 1.85
C PHE A 51 10.27 -11.92 1.39
N ALA A 52 9.11 -12.16 2.02
CA ALA A 52 8.07 -11.14 2.00
C ALA A 52 8.67 -9.93 2.73
N GLN A 53 9.15 -8.96 1.95
CA GLN A 53 9.49 -7.65 2.49
C GLN A 53 8.19 -7.05 3.01
N GLY A 54 7.91 -7.25 4.30
CA GLY A 54 6.85 -6.52 4.97
C GLY A 54 7.20 -5.04 4.89
N ALA A 55 6.30 -4.22 4.34
CA ALA A 55 6.44 -2.79 4.41
C ALA A 55 6.51 -2.40 5.90
N THR A 56 7.57 -1.74 6.33
CA THR A 56 7.68 -1.24 7.70
C THR A 56 6.56 -0.22 7.90
N GLU A 57 5.55 -0.58 8.68
CA GLU A 57 4.47 0.34 9.02
C GLU A 57 5.01 1.36 10.02
N LEU A 58 4.83 2.65 9.67
CA LEU A 58 5.34 3.79 10.41
C LEU A 58 4.21 4.83 10.57
N PRO A 59 4.10 5.44 11.75
CA PRO A 59 3.19 6.56 11.95
C PRO A 59 3.61 7.73 11.06
N PRO A 60 2.70 8.65 10.72
CA PRO A 60 3.06 9.80 9.94
C PRO A 60 3.99 10.67 10.79
N LYS A 61 5.22 10.92 10.31
CA LYS A 61 6.22 11.66 11.07
C LYS A 61 6.25 13.14 10.74
N MET A 62 5.93 13.50 9.50
CA MET A 62 6.01 14.88 9.03
C MET A 62 5.09 15.13 7.84
N PHE A 63 4.72 16.40 7.68
CA PHE A 63 4.08 16.88 6.46
C PHE A 63 5.15 17.24 5.42
N THR A 64 5.06 16.63 4.24
CA THR A 64 5.81 17.03 3.03
C THR A 64 5.23 18.28 2.38
N GLN A 65 3.94 18.56 2.60
CA GLN A 65 3.32 19.83 2.22
C GLN A 65 2.37 20.29 3.32
N GLN A 66 2.55 21.55 3.72
CA GLN A 66 1.74 22.23 4.72
C GLN A 66 0.69 23.12 4.02
N PRO A 67 -0.51 23.32 4.61
CA PRO A 67 -1.46 24.29 4.12
C PRO A 67 -0.86 25.70 4.12
N GLN A 68 -1.28 26.50 3.14
CA GLN A 68 -0.82 27.87 2.93
C GLN A 68 -2.02 28.82 2.96
N ALA A 69 -1.94 29.88 3.77
CA ALA A 69 -3.00 30.89 3.86
C ALA A 69 -3.27 31.58 2.51
N GLY A 70 -2.22 31.87 1.74
CA GLY A 70 -2.28 32.59 0.46
C GLY A 70 -2.92 33.98 0.59
N SER A 71 -3.35 34.54 -0.54
CA SER A 71 -4.09 35.80 -0.58
C SER A 71 -5.55 35.63 -0.14
N ALA A 72 -6.16 36.75 0.25
CA ALA A 72 -7.60 36.82 0.52
C ALA A 72 -8.40 36.48 -0.75
N GLN A 73 -9.49 35.73 -0.58
CA GLN A 73 -10.36 35.34 -1.68
C GLN A 73 -11.59 36.23 -1.77
N LEU A 74 -11.95 36.64 -2.99
CA LEU A 74 -13.23 37.28 -3.26
C LEU A 74 -14.37 36.27 -3.05
N ARG A 75 -15.54 36.78 -2.70
CA ARG A 75 -16.73 35.93 -2.54
C ARG A 75 -17.06 35.21 -3.84
N GLY A 76 -17.57 33.99 -3.75
CA GLY A 76 -17.87 33.19 -4.95
C GLY A 76 -16.68 32.43 -5.54
N ASN A 77 -15.45 32.82 -5.21
CA ASN A 77 -14.26 32.08 -5.66
C ASN A 77 -14.10 30.75 -4.93
N THR A 78 -13.19 29.92 -5.45
CA THR A 78 -12.79 28.66 -4.82
C THR A 78 -11.43 28.82 -4.15
N LYS A 79 -11.33 28.47 -2.86
CA LYS A 79 -10.06 28.34 -2.14
C LYS A 79 -9.69 26.87 -2.04
N VAL A 80 -8.42 26.55 -2.33
CA VAL A 80 -7.88 25.20 -2.16
C VAL A 80 -6.75 25.25 -1.13
N LEU A 81 -6.83 24.36 -0.14
CA LEU A 81 -5.77 24.12 0.84
C LEU A 81 -5.24 22.72 0.63
N LEU A 82 -3.92 22.58 0.51
CA LEU A 82 -3.24 21.31 0.29
C LEU A 82 -2.42 20.91 1.51
N CYS A 83 -2.37 19.61 1.76
CA CYS A 83 -1.75 19.02 2.92
C CYS A 83 -1.31 17.59 2.60
N PHE A 84 -0.01 17.31 2.64
CA PHE A 84 0.53 15.97 2.38
C PHE A 84 1.47 15.55 3.50
N ALA A 85 1.32 14.32 3.97
CA ALA A 85 2.17 13.69 4.98
C ALA A 85 2.71 12.35 4.49
N SER A 86 3.92 12.01 4.94
CA SER A 86 4.51 10.70 4.70
C SER A 86 4.16 9.75 5.85
N GLY A 87 3.77 8.53 5.51
CA GLY A 87 3.43 7.47 6.47
C GLY A 87 3.18 6.14 5.77
N THR A 88 3.25 5.05 6.50
CA THR A 88 2.98 3.70 5.97
C THR A 88 2.15 2.93 6.99
N PRO A 89 0.92 2.51 6.71
CA PRO A 89 0.11 2.76 5.52
C PRO A 89 -0.12 4.25 5.24
N SER A 90 -0.49 4.57 4.00
CA SER A 90 -0.73 5.94 3.56
C SER A 90 -1.77 6.63 4.48
N PRO A 91 -1.50 7.85 4.97
CA PRO A 91 -2.39 8.50 5.91
C PRO A 91 -3.69 8.96 5.25
N VAL A 92 -4.77 8.88 6.01
CA VAL A 92 -6.06 9.50 5.70
C VAL A 92 -6.06 10.92 6.27
N TYR A 93 -6.66 11.85 5.52
CA TYR A 93 -6.70 13.26 5.86
C TYR A 93 -8.08 13.67 6.37
N ARG A 94 -8.09 14.55 7.36
CA ARG A 94 -9.28 15.25 7.86
C ARG A 94 -8.94 16.71 8.09
N TRP A 95 -9.94 17.59 8.03
CA TRP A 95 -9.74 19.01 8.28
C TRP A 95 -10.51 19.50 9.49
N LYS A 96 -9.92 20.44 10.21
CA LYS A 96 -10.54 21.21 11.28
C LYS A 96 -10.69 22.66 10.85
N LYS A 97 -11.85 23.23 11.14
CA LYS A 97 -12.10 24.68 11.08
C LYS A 97 -12.33 25.16 12.51
N ASP A 98 -11.53 26.12 12.95
CA ASP A 98 -11.64 26.73 14.28
C ASP A 98 -11.66 25.68 15.41
N GLY A 99 -10.82 24.65 15.28
CA GLY A 99 -10.70 23.53 16.22
C GLY A 99 -11.72 22.39 16.06
N VAL A 100 -12.77 22.58 15.26
CA VAL A 100 -13.86 21.60 15.07
C VAL A 100 -13.65 20.80 13.78
N TYR A 101 -13.79 19.48 13.86
CA TYR A 101 -13.73 18.62 12.67
C TYR A 101 -14.86 18.95 11.70
N MET A 102 -14.51 19.18 10.44
CA MET A 102 -15.49 19.38 9.38
C MET A 102 -16.11 18.03 9.00
N THR A 103 -17.41 18.03 8.66
CA THR A 103 -18.20 16.81 8.36
C THR A 103 -18.62 16.69 6.88
N SER A 104 -18.14 17.59 6.01
CA SER A 104 -18.46 17.61 4.59
C SER A 104 -17.94 16.38 3.83
N GLU A 105 -18.73 15.88 2.88
CA GLU A 105 -18.41 14.75 2.01
C GLU A 105 -17.23 15.02 1.06
N ASN A 106 -16.81 16.28 0.89
CA ASN A 106 -15.67 16.68 0.06
C ASN A 106 -14.31 16.71 0.81
N LEU A 107 -14.23 16.08 1.99
CA LEU A 107 -13.09 16.18 2.91
C LEU A 107 -12.09 15.02 2.85
N THR A 108 -12.31 14.05 1.96
CA THR A 108 -11.61 12.76 2.03
C THR A 108 -10.17 12.80 1.51
N ASP A 109 -9.67 13.98 1.13
CA ASP A 109 -8.36 14.13 0.50
C ASP A 109 -7.39 15.02 1.28
N SER A 110 -6.13 14.93 0.86
CA SER A 110 -5.07 15.90 1.13
C SER A 110 -5.42 17.33 0.70
N ALA A 111 -6.52 17.54 -0.02
CA ALA A 111 -6.95 18.82 -0.56
C ALA A 111 -8.34 19.24 -0.06
N LEU A 112 -8.42 20.31 0.73
CA LEU A 112 -9.68 20.94 1.11
C LEU A 112 -10.06 22.00 0.06
N ARG A 113 -11.18 21.79 -0.62
CA ARG A 113 -11.75 22.74 -1.59
C ARG A 113 -12.96 23.44 -1.01
N ILE A 114 -12.83 24.74 -0.74
CA ILE A 114 -13.91 25.61 -0.28
C ILE A 114 -14.45 26.34 -1.52
N GLN A 115 -15.53 25.82 -2.10
CA GLN A 115 -16.18 26.41 -3.27
C GLN A 115 -17.14 27.52 -2.85
N ASN A 116 -17.36 28.51 -3.72
CA ASN A 116 -18.26 29.64 -3.46
C ASN A 116 -18.01 30.27 -2.07
N ILE A 117 -16.76 30.62 -1.78
CA ILE A 117 -16.35 31.07 -0.46
C ILE A 117 -17.15 32.31 -0.01
N GLN A 118 -17.59 32.30 1.24
CA GLN A 118 -18.37 33.37 1.88
C GLN A 118 -17.69 33.86 3.16
N ARG A 119 -18.12 35.02 3.68
CA ARG A 119 -17.57 35.59 4.92
C ARG A 119 -17.51 34.59 6.12
N PRO A 120 -18.51 33.73 6.36
CA PRO A 120 -18.46 32.73 7.44
C PRO A 120 -17.40 31.64 7.27
N ASP A 121 -16.88 31.45 6.05
CA ASP A 121 -15.80 30.51 5.76
C ASP A 121 -14.43 31.05 6.17
N ALA A 122 -14.33 32.34 6.53
CA ALA A 122 -13.13 32.84 7.18
C ALA A 122 -12.92 32.12 8.52
N GLY A 123 -11.68 31.78 8.83
CA GLY A 123 -11.34 31.03 10.04
C GLY A 123 -9.96 30.39 9.96
N TYR A 124 -9.61 29.70 11.04
CA TYR A 124 -8.38 28.93 11.15
C TYR A 124 -8.60 27.49 10.68
N TYR A 125 -7.74 27.05 9.76
CA TYR A 125 -7.81 25.73 9.17
C TYR A 125 -6.56 24.92 9.52
N GLN A 126 -6.79 23.68 9.93
CA GLN A 126 -5.74 22.69 10.20
C GLN A 126 -6.09 21.36 9.55
N CYS A 127 -5.06 20.69 9.04
CA CYS A 127 -5.15 19.35 8.49
C CYS A 127 -4.67 18.33 9.52
N VAL A 128 -5.33 17.18 9.55
CA VAL A 128 -5.03 16.05 10.42
C VAL A 128 -4.72 14.85 9.53
N ALA A 129 -3.47 14.40 9.54
CA ALA A 129 -3.06 13.19 8.85
C ALA A 129 -3.00 12.04 9.85
N SER A 130 -3.71 10.94 9.57
CA SER A 130 -3.85 9.81 10.50
C SER A 130 -3.68 8.49 9.76
N ASN A 131 -2.96 7.55 10.35
CA ASN A 131 -2.95 6.16 9.92
C ASN A 131 -3.18 5.23 11.13
N THR A 132 -3.07 3.91 10.92
CA THR A 132 -3.24 2.89 11.97
C THR A 132 -2.23 2.99 13.11
N HIS A 133 -1.13 3.71 12.92
CA HIS A 133 -0.02 3.83 13.88
C HIS A 133 0.00 5.17 14.61
N GLY A 134 -0.78 6.17 14.19
CA GLY A 134 -0.84 7.47 14.85
C GLY A 134 -1.44 8.58 13.99
N ALA A 135 -1.42 9.79 14.53
CA ALA A 135 -1.91 11.00 13.88
C ALA A 135 -1.03 12.22 14.19
N ILE A 136 -0.91 13.13 13.23
CA ILE A 136 -0.21 14.42 13.35
C ILE A 136 -1.07 15.57 12.83
N LEU A 137 -0.79 16.78 13.33
CA LEU A 137 -1.45 18.03 12.95
C LEU A 137 -0.53 18.90 12.08
N SER A 138 -1.09 19.51 11.04
CA SER A 138 -0.39 20.49 10.23
C SER A 138 -0.23 21.83 10.96
N ASN A 139 0.48 22.78 10.35
CA ASN A 139 0.38 24.17 10.76
C ASN A 139 -1.06 24.68 10.62
N GLU A 140 -1.38 25.67 11.44
CA GLU A 140 -2.65 26.40 11.34
C GLU A 140 -2.52 27.54 10.35
N VAL A 141 -3.51 27.70 9.46
CA VAL A 141 -3.57 28.82 8.53
C VAL A 141 -4.89 29.56 8.63
N PHE A 142 -4.83 30.90 8.61
CA PHE A 142 -6.02 31.73 8.60
C PHE A 142 -6.48 32.03 7.17
N VAL A 143 -7.66 31.56 6.80
CA VAL A 143 -8.27 31.85 5.50
C VAL A 143 -8.96 33.20 5.56
N ARG A 144 -8.58 34.10 4.65
CA ARG A 144 -9.12 35.45 4.54
C ARG A 144 -10.12 35.53 3.39
N VAL A 145 -11.24 36.21 3.63
CA VAL A 145 -12.26 36.52 2.62
C VAL A 145 -12.31 38.03 2.45
N ALA A 146 -12.09 38.49 1.21
CA ALA A 146 -12.13 39.90 0.86
C ALA A 146 -13.57 40.42 0.85
N CYS A 147 -13.72 41.71 1.17
CA CYS A 147 -14.95 42.43 0.90
C CYS A 147 -14.99 42.79 -0.59
N GLU A 148 -16.16 42.66 -1.23
CA GLU A 148 -16.40 43.42 -2.46
C GLU A 148 -16.52 44.90 -2.06
N TYR A 149 -15.73 45.74 -2.71
CA TYR A 149 -15.93 47.18 -2.71
C TYR A 149 -16.83 47.47 -3.91
N THR A 150 -18.12 47.69 -3.65
CA THR A 150 -19.06 48.23 -4.63
C THR A 150 -18.81 49.70 -4.85
#